data_AF-A0A496QLI1-F1
#
_entry.id   AF-A0A496QLI1-F1
#
_cell.length_a   1.000
_cell.length_b   1.000
_cell.length_c   1.000
_cell.angle_alpha   90.00
_cell.angle_beta   90.00
_cell.angle_gamma   90.00
#
_symmetry.space_group_name_H-M   'P 1'
#
loop_
_entity.id
_entity.type
_entity.pdbx_description
1 polymer ?
#
loop_
_entity_poly.entity_id
_entity_poly.type
_entity_poly.pdbx_seq_one_letter_code
_entity_poly.pdbx_strand_id
1 'polypeptide(L)' 'MDKAKSFLLEVRVEFDKITWPSRKEAIALTTAVLAITFFFTAYLGIVDISLTKLVSFLIY' A
#
# COMPACT_ATOMS: atom_id res chain seq x y z
N MET A 1 16.73 -36.97 8.13
CA MET A 1 16.00 -35.73 8.49
C MET A 1 16.84 -34.49 8.23
N ASP A 2 17.97 -34.64 7.53
CA ASP A 2 18.99 -33.61 7.32
C ASP A 2 18.72 -32.73 6.10
N LYS A 3 18.13 -33.29 5.04
CA LYS A 3 17.78 -32.53 3.82
C LYS A 3 16.90 -31.32 4.11
N ALA A 4 15.83 -31.47 4.88
CA ALA A 4 14.92 -30.35 5.18
C ALA A 4 15.64 -29.22 5.95
N LYS A 5 16.57 -29.57 6.84
CA LYS A 5 17.37 -28.61 7.60
C LYS A 5 18.36 -27.87 6.71
N SER A 6 18.99 -28.58 5.77
CA SER A 6 19.87 -28.01 4.74
C SER A 6 19.11 -27.08 3.78
N PHE A 7 17.92 -27.48 3.32
CA PHE A 7 17.06 -26.66 2.46
C PHE A 7 16.66 -25.34 3.14
N LEU A 8 16.27 -25.36 4.43
CA LEU A 8 15.95 -24.13 5.17
C LEU A 8 17.16 -23.20 5.35
N LEU A 9 18.36 -23.77 5.47
CA LEU A 9 19.61 -23.01 5.53
C LEU A 9 19.93 -22.35 4.19
N GLU A 10 19.81 -23.07 3.09
CA GLU A 10 20.00 -22.54 1.73
C GLU A 10 19.01 -21.41 1.42
N VAL A 11 17.72 -21.59 1.75
CA VAL A 11 16.69 -20.56 1.58
C VAL A 11 17.02 -19.32 2.40
N ARG A 12 17.45 -19.46 3.66
CA ARG A 12 17.84 -18.31 4.48
C ARG A 12 19.01 -17.53 3.87
N VAL A 13 20.00 -18.22 3.30
CA VAL A 13 21.15 -17.60 2.64
C VAL A 13 20.74 -16.85 1.37
N GLU A 14 19.79 -17.38 0.59
CA GLU A 14 19.23 -16.65 -0.56
C GLU A 14 18.39 -15.45 -0.15
N PHE A 15 17.61 -15.58 0.92
CA PHE A 15 16.81 -14.48 1.47
C PHE A 15 17.69 -13.31 1.98
N ASP A 16 18.89 -13.59 2.49
CA ASP A 16 19.85 -12.55 2.90
C ASP A 16 20.50 -11.83 1.69
N LYS A 17 20.47 -12.44 0.49
CA LYS A 17 20.90 -11.75 -0.75
C LYS A 17 19.82 -10.81 -1.30
N ILE A 18 18.60 -10.88 -0.78
CA ILE A 18 17.52 -9.97 -1.16
C ILE A 18 17.83 -8.62 -0.55
N THR A 19 18.02 -7.61 -1.39
CA THR A 19 18.21 -6.23 -0.97
C THR A 19 16.87 -5.67 -0.49
N TRP A 20 16.57 -5.89 0.79
CA TRP A 20 15.41 -5.29 1.43
C TRP A 20 15.58 -3.78 1.55
N PRO A 21 14.49 -3.01 1.37
CA PRO A 21 14.52 -1.58 1.60
C PRO A 21 14.93 -1.29 3.04
N SER A 22 15.67 -0.21 3.24
CA SER A 22 16.03 0.22 4.58
C SER A 22 14.77 0.53 5.39
N ARG A 23 14.82 0.38 6.73
CA ARG A 23 13.68 0.73 7.61
C ARG A 23 13.17 2.16 7.36
N LYS A 24 14.07 3.08 7.01
CA LYS A 24 13.74 4.48 6.68
C LYS A 24 12.97 4.59 5.36
N GLU A 25 13.39 3.90 4.31
CA GLU A 25 12.66 3.87 3.04
C GLU A 25 11.30 3.24 3.19
N ALA A 26 11.20 2.10 3.91
CA ALA A 26 9.92 1.44 4.13
C ALA A 26 8.89 2.40 4.78
N ILE A 27 9.30 3.12 5.82
CA ILE A 27 8.44 4.10 6.51
C ILE A 27 8.10 5.29 5.60
N ALA A 28 9.08 5.79 4.83
CA ALA A 28 8.87 6.91 3.91
C ALA A 28 7.86 6.54 2.82
N LEU A 29 8.00 5.36 2.22
CA LEU A 29 7.10 4.86 1.19
C LEU A 29 5.68 4.64 1.74
N THR A 30 5.54 4.02 2.91
CA THR A 30 4.20 3.83 3.52
C THR A 30 3.53 5.16 3.88
N THR A 31 4.31 6.13 4.37
CA THR A 31 3.77 7.46 4.73
C THR A 31 3.31 8.21 3.48
N ALA A 32 4.09 8.15 2.40
CA ALA A 32 3.73 8.76 1.12
C ALA A 32 2.45 8.15 0.54
N VAL A 33 2.33 6.81 0.57
CA VAL A 33 1.11 6.12 0.11
C VAL A 33 -0.10 6.57 0.93
N LEU A 34 0.00 6.59 2.27
CA LEU A 34 -1.10 7.04 3.13
C LEU A 34 -1.53 8.48 2.83
N ALA A 35 -0.58 9.40 2.65
CA ALA A 35 -0.86 10.78 2.32
C ALA A 35 -1.62 10.92 0.99
N ILE A 36 -1.16 10.21 -0.05
CA ILE A 36 -1.77 10.23 -1.38
C ILE A 36 -3.16 9.60 -1.34
N THR A 37 -3.32 8.45 -0.68
CA THR A 37 -4.63 7.79 -0.53
C THR A 37 -5.62 8.68 0.21
N PHE A 38 -5.20 9.34 1.29
CA PHE A 38 -6.06 10.27 2.02
C PHE A 38 -6.50 11.44 1.14
N PHE A 39 -5.57 12.02 0.38
CA PHE A 39 -5.87 13.10 -0.56
C PHE A 39 -6.90 12.70 -1.63
N PHE A 40 -6.68 11.58 -2.32
CA PHE A 40 -7.61 11.11 -3.35
C PHE A 40 -8.97 10.70 -2.77
N THR A 41 -9.00 10.07 -1.60
CA THR A 41 -10.25 9.68 -0.94
C THR A 41 -11.07 10.91 -0.56
N ALA A 42 -10.43 11.95 -0.02
CA ALA A 42 -11.10 13.21 0.29
C ALA A 42 -11.62 13.89 -0.99
N TYR A 43 -10.81 13.96 -2.04
CA TYR A 43 -11.22 14.53 -3.33
C TYR A 43 -12.42 13.81 -3.93
N LEU A 44 -12.34 12.48 -4.09
CA LEU A 44 -13.42 11.68 -4.66
C LEU A 44 -14.67 11.77 -3.80
N GLY A 45 -14.57 11.68 -2.47
CA GLY A 45 -15.72 11.81 -1.58
C GLY A 45 -16.43 13.17 -1.70
N ILE A 46 -15.68 14.27 -1.85
CA ILE A 46 -16.28 15.59 -2.10
C ILE A 46 -16.99 15.61 -3.45
N VAL A 47 -16.36 15.05 -4.48
CA VAL A 47 -16.92 14.98 -5.84
C VAL A 47 -18.21 14.16 -5.87
N ASP A 48 -18.23 12.99 -5.23
CA ASP A 48 -19.40 12.11 -5.16
C ASP A 48 -20.57 12.78 -4.44
N ILE A 49 -20.32 13.46 -3.32
CA ILE A 49 -21.35 14.21 -2.58
C ILE A 49 -21.88 15.36 -3.44
N SER A 50 -21.00 16.09 -4.12
CA SER A 50 -21.36 17.23 -4.96
C SER A 50 -22.21 16.81 -6.15
N LEU A 51 -21.79 15.75 -6.86
CA LEU A 51 -22.53 15.15 -7.95
C LEU A 51 -23.90 14.63 -7.50
N THR A 52 -23.95 13.89 -6.38
CA THR A 52 -25.21 13.35 -5.85
C THR A 52 -26.22 14.47 -5.57
N LYS A 53 -25.76 15.58 -4.98
CA LYS A 53 -26.60 16.76 -4.75
C LYS A 53 -27.07 17.41 -6.05
N LEU A 54 -26.18 17.58 -7.02
CA LEU A 54 -26.50 18.18 -8.32
C LEU A 54 -27.52 17.34 -9.10
N VAL A 55 -27.31 16.02 -9.14
CA VAL A 55 -28.20 15.06 -9.80
C VAL A 55 -29.55 15.02 -9.09
N SER A 56 -29.58 15.00 -7.75
CA SER A 56 -30.83 15.04 -6.99
C SER A 56 -31.62 16.32 -7.25
N PHE A 57 -30.94 17.46 -7.39
CA PHE A 57 -31.56 18.74 -7.75
C PHE A 57 -32.08 18.76 -9.19
N LEU A 58 -31.44 18.03 -10.11
CA LEU A 58 -31.86 18.01 -11.51
C LEU A 58 -33.05 17.06 -11.76
N ILE A 59 -33.15 15.98 -10.98
CA ILE A 59 -34.19 14.96 -11.11
C ILE A 59 -35.49 15.36 -10.38
N TYR A 60 -35.38 16.18 -9.33
CA TYR A 60 -36.53 16.74 -8.59
C TYR A 60 -36.95 18.09 -9.18
#